data_AF-A0A968JRS6-F1
#
_entry.id   AF-A0A968JRS6-F1
#
_cell.length_a   1.000
_cell.length_b   1.000
_cell.length_c   1.000
_cell.angle_alpha   90.00
_cell.angle_beta   90.00
_cell.angle_gamma   90.00
#
_symmetry.space_group_name_H-M   'P 1'
#
loop_
_entity.id
_entity.type
_entity.pdbx_description
1 polymer ?
#
loop_
_entity_poly.entity_id
_entity_poly.type
_entity_poly.pdbx_seq_one_letter_code
_entity_poly.pdbx_strand_id
1 'polypeptide(L)'
;MGTRTDTLIDFAWDYNDKGFPSMQEELFCIRWNGFLCPKESGAYRLSISSDDGSRLYLNGKQIVENWGIQGMRVKSAIVELEANKKYPLQIDYFENTGWAGIKFEWEKNFFTGTHERCS
;
A
#
# COMPACT_ATOMS: atom_id res chain seq x y z
N MET A 1 -12.11 -15.93 -9.92
CA MET A 1 -11.88 -14.61 -9.30
C MET A 1 -12.74 -14.53 -8.06
N GLY A 2 -12.12 -14.42 -6.88
CA GLY A 2 -12.83 -14.24 -5.61
C GLY A 2 -12.76 -12.77 -5.17
N THR A 3 -13.77 -12.30 -4.45
CA THR A 3 -13.79 -10.98 -3.83
C THR A 3 -13.96 -11.15 -2.32
N ARG A 4 -13.17 -10.44 -1.52
CA ARG A 4 -13.37 -10.32 -0.06
C ARG A 4 -13.16 -8.87 0.38
N THR A 5 -13.60 -8.57 1.60
CA THR A 5 -13.35 -7.28 2.25
C THR A 5 -12.21 -7.45 3.24
N ASP A 6 -11.15 -6.66 3.08
CA ASP A 6 -10.04 -6.56 4.02
C ASP A 6 -10.14 -5.23 4.78
N THR A 7 -10.09 -5.28 6.11
CA THR A 7 -10.11 -4.08 6.98
C THR A 7 -8.71 -3.48 7.16
N LEU A 8 -7.67 -4.26 6.89
CA LEU A 8 -6.27 -3.89 6.91
C LEU A 8 -5.59 -4.52 5.69
N ILE A 9 -4.72 -3.77 5.03
CA ILE A 9 -3.81 -4.31 4.01
C ILE A 9 -2.44 -4.40 4.69
N ASP A 10 -2.20 -5.56 5.30
CA ASP A 10 -0.95 -5.92 5.96
C ASP A 10 -0.80 -7.44 5.80
N PHE A 11 -0.26 -7.83 4.65
CA PHE A 11 -0.13 -9.21 4.25
C PHE A 11 1.33 -9.55 4.00
N ALA A 12 1.75 -10.66 4.58
CA ALA A 12 2.99 -11.34 4.27
C ALA A 12 2.61 -12.79 3.96
N TRP A 13 2.77 -13.17 2.69
CA TRP A 13 2.50 -14.52 2.24
C TRP A 13 3.84 -15.24 2.09
N ASP A 14 4.01 -16.27 2.91
CA ASP A 14 5.05 -17.28 2.70
C ASP A 14 4.48 -18.46 1.90
N TYR A 15 5.31 -19.45 1.58
CA TYR A 15 4.87 -20.65 0.83
C TYR A 15 3.69 -21.41 1.47
N ASN A 16 3.34 -21.15 2.75
CA ASN A 16 2.29 -21.87 3.48
C ASN A 16 1.02 -21.04 3.74
N ASP A 17 1.08 -19.71 3.68
CA ASP A 17 -0.10 -18.83 3.77
C ASP A 17 -0.49 -18.31 2.39
N LYS A 18 -1.50 -18.94 1.78
CA LYS A 18 -1.92 -18.61 0.42
C LYS A 18 -2.76 -17.35 0.31
N GLY A 19 -3.11 -16.67 1.41
CA GLY A 19 -3.97 -15.46 1.40
C GLY A 19 -5.42 -15.70 0.95
N PHE A 20 -5.64 -16.43 -0.13
CA PHE A 20 -6.89 -16.88 -0.71
C PHE A 20 -6.78 -18.36 -1.12
N PRO A 21 -7.82 -19.19 -0.90
CA PRO A 21 -7.77 -20.61 -1.29
C PRO A 21 -7.57 -20.88 -2.80
N SER A 22 -7.76 -19.86 -3.66
CA SER A 22 -7.59 -19.94 -5.12
C SER A 22 -6.49 -19.04 -5.68
N MET A 23 -5.68 -18.43 -4.80
CA MET A 23 -4.53 -17.65 -5.22
C MET A 23 -3.41 -18.59 -5.64
N GLN A 24 -2.80 -18.32 -6.80
CA GLN A 24 -1.56 -18.99 -7.18
C GLN A 24 -0.45 -18.54 -6.23
N GLU A 25 0.49 -19.43 -5.94
CA GLU A 25 1.64 -19.13 -5.07
C GLU A 25 2.54 -18.04 -5.68
N GLU A 26 2.53 -17.94 -7.02
CA GLU A 26 3.32 -16.98 -7.81
C GLU A 26 2.44 -16.39 -8.92
N LEU A 27 2.91 -15.36 -9.61
CA LEU A 27 2.28 -14.78 -10.80
C LEU A 27 0.82 -14.35 -10.56
N PHE A 28 0.57 -13.64 -9.47
CA PHE A 28 -0.76 -13.16 -9.14
C PHE A 28 -0.83 -11.64 -9.03
N CYS A 29 -2.05 -11.10 -9.07
CA CYS A 29 -2.29 -9.70 -8.81
C CYS A 29 -3.53 -9.51 -7.95
N ILE A 30 -3.53 -8.44 -7.16
CA ILE A 30 -4.64 -8.06 -6.30
C ILE A 30 -4.94 -6.57 -6.53
N ARG A 31 -6.23 -6.25 -6.55
CA ARG A 31 -6.72 -4.88 -6.52
C ARG A 31 -7.64 -4.69 -5.34
N TRP A 32 -7.28 -3.77 -4.45
CA TRP A 32 -8.18 -3.26 -3.42
C TRP A 32 -8.82 -1.96 -3.91
N ASN A 33 -10.13 -1.84 -3.72
CA ASN A 33 -10.87 -0.60 -3.90
C ASN A 33 -11.59 -0.28 -2.58
N GLY A 34 -11.50 0.97 -2.14
CA GLY A 34 -12.12 1.39 -0.88
C GLY A 34 -12.15 2.91 -0.73
N PHE A 35 -12.32 3.35 0.51
CA PHE A 35 -12.30 4.75 0.86
C PHE A 35 -11.39 5.00 2.05
N LEU A 36 -10.53 6.01 1.92
CA LEU A 36 -9.81 6.60 3.04
C LEU A 36 -10.68 7.70 3.65
N CYS A 37 -10.88 7.69 4.96
CA CYS A 37 -11.68 8.68 5.66
C CYS A 37 -10.93 9.15 6.93
N PRO A 38 -10.17 10.26 6.86
CA PRO A 38 -9.44 10.78 8.01
C PRO A 38 -10.39 11.31 9.07
N LYS A 39 -10.06 11.13 10.35
CA LYS A 39 -10.80 11.78 11.46
C LYS A 39 -10.41 13.24 11.65
N GLU A 40 -9.24 13.63 11.15
CA GLU A 40 -8.67 14.96 11.33
C GLU A 40 -8.13 15.49 10.00
N SER A 41 -8.19 16.80 9.80
CA SER A 41 -7.56 17.42 8.63
C SER A 41 -6.04 17.53 8.82
N GLY A 42 -5.31 17.55 7.71
CA GLY A 42 -3.89 17.89 7.64
C GLY A 42 -3.10 17.03 6.66
N ALA A 43 -1.78 17.16 6.74
CA ALA A 43 -0.83 16.36 5.96
C ALA A 43 -0.77 14.92 6.49
N TYR A 44 -0.95 13.97 5.59
CA TYR A 44 -0.78 12.54 5.83
C TYR A 44 0.31 11.99 4.92
N ARG A 45 1.18 11.15 5.48
CA ARG A 45 2.08 10.31 4.68
C ARG A 45 1.36 8.99 4.42
N LEU A 46 1.17 8.66 3.15
CA LEU A 46 0.63 7.38 2.70
C LEU A 46 1.78 6.55 2.14
N SER A 47 1.96 5.33 2.64
CA SER A 47 3.05 4.43 2.31
C SER A 47 2.51 3.11 1.79
N ILE A 48 3.13 2.59 0.73
CA ILE A 48 2.97 1.20 0.29
C ILE A 48 4.32 0.51 0.36
N SER A 49 4.37 -0.63 1.04
CA SER A 49 5.52 -1.53 1.09
C SER A 49 5.15 -2.79 0.33
N SER A 50 5.92 -3.16 -0.69
CA SER A 50 5.62 -4.37 -1.47
C SER A 50 6.84 -5.14 -1.95
N ASP A 51 6.63 -6.45 -2.06
CA ASP A 51 7.42 -7.46 -2.77
C ASP A 51 6.41 -8.26 -3.60
N ASP A 52 6.35 -8.22 -4.93
CA ASP A 52 7.06 -7.31 -5.84
C ASP A 52 6.47 -5.89 -5.88
N GLY A 53 5.63 -5.58 -6.87
CA GLY A 53 5.33 -4.21 -7.28
C GLY A 53 3.93 -3.76 -6.91
N SER A 54 3.79 -2.48 -6.58
CA SER A 54 2.52 -1.87 -6.20
C SER A 54 2.33 -0.45 -6.70
N ARG A 55 1.07 -0.01 -6.79
CA ARG A 55 0.66 1.36 -7.10
C ARG A 55 -0.46 1.80 -6.19
N LEU A 56 -0.39 3.05 -5.72
CA LEU A 56 -1.41 3.66 -4.89
C LEU A 56 -2.08 4.80 -5.65
N TYR A 57 -3.41 4.77 -5.66
CA TYR A 57 -4.25 5.80 -6.24
C TYR A 57 -5.15 6.42 -5.18
N LEU A 58 -5.28 7.75 -5.24
CA LEU A 58 -6.20 8.53 -4.42
C LEU A 58 -7.02 9.43 -5.34
N ASN A 59 -8.35 9.39 -5.23
CA ASN A 59 -9.28 10.08 -6.14
C ASN A 59 -9.00 9.75 -7.63
N GLY A 60 -8.60 8.52 -7.93
CA GLY A 60 -8.25 8.08 -9.29
C GLY A 60 -6.89 8.58 -9.81
N LYS A 61 -6.15 9.40 -9.05
CA LYS A 61 -4.80 9.84 -9.39
C LYS A 61 -3.76 8.93 -8.74
N GLN A 62 -2.80 8.45 -9.52
CA GLN A 62 -1.63 7.73 -8.99
C GLN A 62 -0.79 8.69 -8.13
N ILE A 63 -0.63 8.37 -6.85
CA ILE A 63 0.17 9.16 -5.90
C ILE A 63 1.46 8.46 -5.49
N VAL A 64 1.52 7.13 -5.57
CA VAL A 64 2.75 6.35 -5.35
C VAL A 64 2.91 5.30 -6.44
N GLU A 65 4.11 5.22 -7.03
CA GLU A 65 4.50 4.20 -7.98
C GLU A 65 5.68 3.39 -7.46
N ASN A 66 5.40 2.18 -6.98
CA ASN A 66 6.39 1.21 -6.50
C ASN A 66 6.44 -0.01 -7.43
N TRP A 67 6.61 0.23 -8.74
CA TRP A 67 6.49 -0.81 -9.77
C TRP A 67 7.84 -1.45 -10.13
N GLY A 68 7.83 -2.75 -10.42
CA GLY A 68 8.99 -3.52 -10.86
C GLY A 68 9.11 -4.84 -10.11
N ILE A 69 9.91 -5.77 -10.66
CA ILE A 69 10.32 -6.99 -9.96
C ILE A 69 11.42 -6.59 -8.95
N GLN A 70 11.16 -6.78 -7.67
CA GLN A 70 11.99 -6.28 -6.57
C GLN A 70 11.61 -6.97 -5.26
N GLY A 71 12.56 -7.12 -4.35
CA GLY A 71 12.24 -7.46 -2.96
C GLY A 71 11.49 -6.33 -2.24
N MET A 72 10.96 -6.65 -1.05
CA MET A 72 10.19 -5.71 -0.19
C MET A 72 10.79 -4.31 -0.15
N ARG A 73 10.06 -3.34 -0.70
CA ARG A 73 10.44 -1.93 -0.77
C ARG A 73 9.27 -1.03 -0.41
N VAL A 74 9.55 0.02 0.37
CA VAL A 74 8.58 1.06 0.70
C VAL A 74 8.71 2.27 -0.24
N LYS A 75 7.57 2.81 -0.66
CA LYS A 75 7.45 4.16 -1.23
C LYS A 75 6.27 4.89 -0.63
N SER A 76 6.34 6.21 -0.61
CA SER A 76 5.32 7.05 0.03
C SER A 76 5.07 8.36 -0.71
N ALA A 77 3.93 8.97 -0.40
CA ALA A 77 3.56 10.32 -0.80
C ALA A 77 2.94 11.06 0.37
N ILE A 78 3.12 12.39 0.39
CA ILE A 78 2.44 13.28 1.34
C ILE A 78 1.22 13.88 0.62
N VAL A 79 0.05 13.80 1.25
CA VAL A 79 -1.20 14.36 0.75
C VAL A 79 -1.92 15.14 1.84
N GLU A 80 -2.59 16.22 1.46
CA GLU A 80 -3.51 16.95 2.35
C GLU A 80 -4.88 16.28 2.33
N LEU A 81 -5.38 15.92 3.51
CA LEU A 81 -6.70 15.33 3.68
C LEU A 81 -7.57 16.17 4.62
N GLU A 82 -8.87 16.13 4.41
CA GLU A 82 -9.88 16.83 5.20
C GLU A 82 -10.62 15.84 6.09
N ALA A 83 -10.85 16.23 7.35
CA ALA A 83 -11.61 15.43 8.31
C ALA A 83 -12.98 15.01 7.76
N ASN A 84 -13.33 13.75 7.96
CA ASN A 84 -14.60 13.11 7.62
C ASN A 84 -14.95 13.09 6.12
N LYS A 85 -14.01 13.49 5.24
CA LYS A 85 -14.16 13.37 3.80
C LYS A 85 -13.71 12.00 3.33
N LYS A 86 -14.52 11.35 2.48
CA LYS A 86 -14.18 10.08 1.85
C LYS A 86 -13.36 10.32 0.59
N TYR A 87 -12.20 9.69 0.52
CA TYR A 87 -11.33 9.69 -0.64
C TYR A 87 -11.30 8.29 -1.25
N PRO A 88 -11.79 8.09 -2.50
CA PRO A 88 -11.58 6.84 -3.22
C PRO A 88 -10.11 6.43 -3.20
N LEU A 89 -9.85 5.23 -2.70
CA LEU A 89 -8.53 4.63 -2.58
C LEU A 89 -8.50 3.38 -3.44
N GLN A 90 -7.45 3.24 -4.26
CA GLN A 90 -7.18 2.00 -4.97
C GLN A 90 -5.71 1.62 -4.77
N ILE A 91 -5.47 0.33 -4.53
CA ILE A 91 -4.13 -0.25 -4.49
C ILE A 91 -4.09 -1.39 -5.48
N ASP A 92 -3.15 -1.31 -6.42
CA ASP A 92 -2.81 -2.40 -7.32
C ASP A 92 -1.51 -3.02 -6.82
N TYR A 93 -1.46 -4.35 -6.75
CA TYR A 93 -0.30 -5.13 -6.36
C TYR A 93 -0.14 -6.31 -7.32
N PHE A 94 1.10 -6.68 -7.62
CA PHE A 94 1.42 -7.93 -8.28
C PHE A 94 2.58 -8.62 -7.60
N GLU A 95 2.57 -9.93 -7.72
CA GLU A 95 3.66 -10.82 -7.35
C GLU A 95 4.12 -11.57 -8.60
N ASN A 96 5.43 -11.60 -8.85
CA ASN A 96 6.01 -12.42 -9.89
C ASN A 96 6.38 -13.81 -9.35
N THR A 97 7.35 -13.89 -8.42
CA THR A 97 7.89 -15.16 -7.89
C THR A 97 8.59 -14.94 -6.55
N GLY A 98 8.53 -15.92 -5.66
CA GLY A 98 9.28 -15.89 -4.40
C GLY A 98 8.45 -15.39 -3.22
N TRP A 99 8.98 -14.44 -2.45
CA TRP A 99 8.32 -13.92 -1.25
C TRP A 99 7.32 -12.84 -1.64
N ALA A 100 6.08 -12.97 -1.17
CA ALA A 100 5.03 -12.02 -1.50
C ALA A 100 4.62 -11.21 -0.27
N GLY A 101 4.57 -9.89 -0.41
CA GLY A 101 4.16 -9.02 0.69
C GLY A 101 3.62 -7.70 0.23
N ILE A 102 2.60 -7.20 0.93
CA ILE A 102 2.02 -5.88 0.69
C ILE A 102 1.50 -5.29 2.01
N LYS A 103 1.89 -4.06 2.27
CA LYS A 103 1.42 -3.28 3.41
C LYS A 103 1.05 -1.88 2.97
N PHE A 104 -0.12 -1.42 3.40
CA PHE A 104 -0.54 -0.03 3.27
C PHE A 104 -0.60 0.63 4.64
N GLU A 105 0.10 1.75 4.78
CA GLU A 105 0.12 2.55 6.01
C GLU A 105 -0.19 4.01 5.69
N TRP A 106 -0.80 4.68 6.65
CA TRP A 106 -1.06 6.10 6.58
C TRP A 106 -0.96 6.71 7.98
N GLU A 107 -0.25 7.82 8.08
CA GLU A 107 0.10 8.42 9.36
C GLU A 107 0.00 9.95 9.28
N LYS A 108 -0.60 10.53 10.32
CA LYS A 108 -0.48 11.95 10.64
C LYS A 108 0.72 12.12 11.58
N ASN A 109 1.31 13.32 11.64
CA ASN A 109 2.44 13.65 12.52
C ASN A 109 3.72 12.86 12.21
N PHE A 110 3.98 12.62 10.92
CA PHE A 110 5.24 12.05 10.49
C PHE A 110 6.39 13.05 10.62
N PHE A 111 7.57 12.56 11.00
CA PHE A 111 8.78 13.36 11.03
C PHE A 111 9.25 13.69 9.61
N THR A 112 9.53 14.97 9.34
CA THR A 112 10.08 15.48 8.06
C THR A 112 11.52 15.97 8.17
N GLY A 113 12.16 15.80 9.33
CA GLY A 113 13.51 16.33 9.53
C GLY A 113 14.54 15.65 8.63
N THR A 114 15.47 16.46 8.14
CA THR A 114 16.66 16.03 7.42
C THR A 114 17.71 15.55 8.41
N HIS A 115 18.31 14.38 8.15
CA HIS A 115 19.50 13.95 8.89
C HIS A 115 20.71 14.69 8.30
N GLU A 116 21.25 15.67 9.04
CA GLU A 116 22.60 16.16 8.79
C GLU A 116 23.57 15.21 9.50
N ARG A 117 24.61 14.74 8.80
CA ARG A 117 25.71 14.05 9.48
C ARG A 117 26.35 15.04 10.44
N CYS A 118 26.31 14.78 11.73
CA CYS A 118 27.25 15.42 12.65
C CYS A 118 28.67 14.95 12.31
N SER A 119 29.53 15.91 11.98
CA SER A 119 30.99 15.72 11.86
C SER A 119 31.64 15.61 13.24
#